data_AF-A0A7Y5W3F5-F1
#
_entry.id   AF-A0A7Y5W3F5-F1
#
_cell.length_a   1.000
_cell.length_b   1.000
_cell.length_c   1.000
_cell.angle_alpha   90.00
_cell.angle_beta   90.00
_cell.angle_gamma   90.00
#
_symmetry.space_group_name_H-M   'P 1'
#
loop_
_entity.id
_entity.type
_entity.pdbx_description
1 polymer ?
#
loop_
_entity_poly.entity_id
_entity_poly.type
_entity_poly.pdbx_seq_one_letter_code
_entity_poly.pdbx_strand_id
1 'polypeptide(L)'
;MQLKSTILSVLGLRALGQIADKLEIDVDHRSSEAIRTALSQSPRTTVGELLQYLRKDEIKAVCQCAGLADGGRREEMLKRLASLHASLTQGLEDGSRIKSYRKGWVVVDGQGCYLAEPESATWVVSSRSKELPPAVFPTPAAAYLGWLRSQEAAKGQMAR
;
A
#
# COMPACT_ATOMS: atom_id res chain seq x y z
N MET A 1 4.34 -7.10 3.74
CA MET A 1 3.83 -7.13 2.36
C MET A 1 4.72 -6.25 1.50
N GLN A 2 5.37 -6.80 0.48
CA GLN A 2 6.01 -5.98 -0.55
C GLN A 2 4.99 -5.79 -1.67
N LEU A 3 4.40 -4.60 -1.79
CA LEU A 3 3.42 -4.31 -2.84
C LEU A 3 3.96 -4.67 -4.24
N LYS A 4 5.28 -4.51 -4.43
CA LYS A 4 6.03 -4.96 -5.60
C LYS A 4 5.84 -6.45 -5.90
N SER A 5 5.96 -7.35 -4.91
CA SER A 5 5.79 -8.79 -5.13
C SER A 5 4.35 -9.16 -5.47
N THR A 6 3.37 -8.48 -4.86
CA THR A 6 1.96 -8.67 -5.18
C THR A 6 1.66 -8.28 -6.63
N ILE A 7 2.15 -7.13 -7.08
CA ILE A 7 1.97 -6.66 -8.47
C ILE A 7 2.61 -7.65 -9.45
N LEU A 8 3.84 -8.10 -9.18
CA LEU A 8 4.54 -9.07 -10.02
C LEU A 8 3.83 -10.43 -10.10
N SER A 9 3.09 -10.81 -9.04
CA SER A 9 2.32 -12.06 -9.01
C SER A 9 1.06 -11.99 -9.89
N VAL A 10 0.47 -10.81 -10.05
CA VAL A 10 -0.72 -10.59 -10.88
C VAL A 10 -0.36 -10.37 -12.36
N LEU A 11 0.82 -9.79 -12.64
CA LEU A 11 1.28 -9.56 -14.01
C LEU A 11 1.40 -10.87 -14.80
N GLY A 12 0.78 -10.90 -15.97
CA GLY A 12 0.95 -11.98 -16.94
C GLY A 12 2.35 -11.98 -17.58
N LEU A 13 2.78 -13.16 -18.08
CA LEU A 13 4.11 -13.37 -18.70
C LEU A 13 4.45 -12.34 -19.78
N ARG A 14 3.48 -11.96 -20.62
CA ARG A 14 3.68 -10.96 -21.68
C ARG A 14 4.07 -9.58 -21.13
N ALA A 15 3.40 -9.13 -20.06
CA ALA A 15 3.71 -7.85 -19.44
C ALA A 15 5.06 -7.91 -18.71
N LEU A 16 5.34 -9.02 -18.02
CA LEU A 16 6.63 -9.28 -17.39
C LEU A 16 7.79 -9.21 -18.40
N GLY A 17 7.64 -9.84 -19.57
CA GLY A 17 8.62 -9.77 -20.65
C GLY A 17 8.86 -8.35 -21.16
N GLN A 18 7.78 -7.59 -21.44
CA GLN A 18 7.90 -6.19 -21.88
C GLN A 18 8.62 -5.28 -20.87
N ILE A 19 8.43 -5.53 -19.58
CA ILE A 19 9.11 -4.77 -18.52
C ILE A 19 10.59 -5.18 -18.46
N ALA A 20 10.90 -6.48 -18.56
CA ALA A 20 12.28 -6.97 -18.58
C ALA A 20 13.06 -6.43 -19.79
N ASP A 21 12.45 -6.44 -20.99
CA ASP A 21 13.01 -5.89 -22.22
C ASP A 21 13.32 -4.39 -22.06
N LYS A 22 12.34 -3.61 -21.58
CA LYS A 22 12.51 -2.16 -21.40
C LYS A 22 13.58 -1.81 -20.37
N LEU A 23 13.74 -2.63 -19.34
CA LEU A 23 14.74 -2.43 -18.30
C LEU A 23 16.09 -3.07 -18.64
N GLU A 24 16.21 -3.67 -19.83
CA GLU A 24 17.40 -4.37 -20.32
C GLU A 24 17.91 -5.43 -19.32
N ILE A 25 16.98 -6.15 -18.70
CA ILE A 25 17.30 -7.20 -17.72
C ILE A 25 17.48 -8.51 -18.48
N ASP A 26 18.70 -9.05 -18.44
CA ASP A 26 19.02 -10.34 -19.03
C ASP A 26 18.43 -11.49 -18.19
N VAL A 27 17.34 -12.11 -18.68
CA VAL A 27 16.62 -13.20 -18.03
C VAL A 27 16.06 -14.18 -19.04
N ASP A 28 15.76 -15.40 -18.59
CA ASP A 28 14.99 -16.34 -19.40
C ASP A 28 13.52 -15.88 -19.51
N HIS A 29 13.15 -15.35 -20.68
CA HIS A 29 11.80 -14.89 -21.00
C HIS A 29 10.75 -16.02 -21.03
N ARG A 30 11.16 -17.30 -20.98
CA ARG A 30 10.25 -18.45 -20.91
C ARG A 30 9.78 -18.73 -19.48
N SER A 31 10.52 -18.28 -18.48
CA SER A 31 10.21 -18.53 -17.07
C SER A 31 9.61 -17.30 -16.40
N SER A 32 8.28 -17.32 -16.20
CA SER A 32 7.59 -16.24 -15.47
C SER A 32 8.18 -16.01 -14.07
N GLU A 33 8.66 -17.05 -13.41
CA GLU A 33 9.25 -16.99 -12.08
C GLU A 33 10.65 -16.37 -12.09
N ALA A 34 11.47 -16.67 -13.10
CA ALA A 34 12.77 -16.04 -13.27
C ALA A 34 12.62 -14.53 -13.50
N ILE A 35 11.70 -14.13 -14.39
CA ILE A 35 11.44 -12.71 -14.66
C ILE A 35 10.91 -12.00 -13.40
N ARG A 36 9.98 -12.62 -12.66
CA ARG A 36 9.45 -12.07 -11.39
C ARG A 36 10.57 -11.86 -10.36
N THR A 37 11.46 -12.83 -10.23
CA THR A 37 12.58 -12.77 -9.28
C THR A 37 13.53 -11.63 -9.66
N ALA A 38 13.93 -11.54 -10.92
CA ALA A 38 14.81 -10.49 -11.40
C ALA A 38 14.18 -9.09 -11.26
N LEU A 39 12.91 -8.93 -11.62
CA LEU A 39 12.18 -7.66 -11.44
C LEU A 39 12.00 -7.30 -9.97
N SER A 40 11.78 -8.29 -9.08
CA SER A 40 11.67 -8.06 -7.64
C SER A 40 12.98 -7.52 -7.06
N GLN A 41 14.12 -8.09 -7.48
CA GLN A 41 15.46 -7.71 -7.02
C GLN A 41 15.99 -6.44 -7.68
N SER A 42 15.50 -6.09 -8.87
CA SER A 42 15.98 -4.92 -9.59
C SER A 42 15.60 -3.61 -8.89
N PRO A 43 16.57 -2.73 -8.58
CA PRO A 43 16.29 -1.40 -8.00
C PRO A 43 15.69 -0.43 -9.04
N ARG A 44 15.86 -0.72 -10.34
CA ARG A 44 15.30 0.08 -11.43
C ARG A 44 13.79 -0.08 -11.57
N THR A 45 13.23 -1.18 -11.07
CA THR A 45 11.80 -1.45 -11.19
C THR A 45 11.03 -0.73 -10.09
N THR A 46 10.44 0.42 -10.44
CA THR A 46 9.57 1.16 -9.53
C THR A 46 8.14 0.62 -9.54
N VAL A 47 7.43 0.72 -8.41
CA VAL A 47 6.01 0.33 -8.35
C VAL A 47 5.16 1.17 -9.30
N GLY A 48 5.46 2.47 -9.44
CA GLY A 48 4.77 3.35 -10.38
C GLY A 48 4.85 2.87 -11.82
N GLU A 49 6.03 2.41 -12.27
CA GLU A 49 6.19 1.84 -13.60
C GLU A 49 5.46 0.53 -13.76
N LEU A 50 5.57 -0.40 -12.80
CA LEU A 50 4.86 -1.69 -12.85
C LEU A 50 3.35 -1.50 -13.00
N LEU A 51 2.79 -0.51 -12.30
CA LEU A 51 1.36 -0.18 -12.34
C LEU A 51 0.91 0.29 -13.74
N GLN A 52 1.78 0.89 -14.56
CA GLN A 52 1.42 1.34 -15.91
C GLN A 52 1.18 0.18 -16.88
N TYR A 53 1.82 -0.96 -16.66
CA TYR A 53 1.68 -2.17 -17.49
C TYR A 53 0.46 -3.02 -17.12
N LEU A 54 -0.17 -2.76 -15.97
CA LEU A 54 -1.35 -3.49 -15.55
C LEU A 54 -2.59 -3.09 -16.37
N ARG A 55 -3.33 -4.10 -16.79
CA ARG A 55 -4.70 -3.99 -17.34
C ARG A 55 -5.69 -3.68 -16.23
N LYS A 56 -6.88 -3.22 -16.60
CA LYS A 56 -7.93 -2.86 -15.64
C LYS A 56 -8.28 -4.01 -14.70
N ASP A 57 -8.41 -5.23 -15.21
CA ASP A 57 -8.78 -6.40 -14.39
C ASP A 57 -7.64 -6.83 -13.46
N GLU A 58 -6.39 -6.68 -13.90
CA GLU A 58 -5.21 -6.91 -13.07
C GLU A 58 -5.10 -5.85 -11.96
N ILE A 59 -5.39 -4.58 -12.25
CA ILE A 59 -5.45 -3.51 -11.24
C ILE A 59 -6.52 -3.82 -10.19
N LYS A 60 -7.69 -4.32 -10.61
CA LYS A 60 -8.74 -4.75 -9.67
C LYS A 60 -8.26 -5.87 -8.77
N ALA A 61 -7.61 -6.90 -9.33
CA ALA A 61 -7.05 -7.99 -8.54
C ALA A 61 -6.00 -7.49 -7.53
N VAL A 62 -5.13 -6.55 -7.93
CA VAL A 62 -4.17 -5.93 -7.00
C VAL A 62 -4.88 -5.12 -5.91
N CYS A 63 -5.92 -4.34 -6.25
CA CYS A 63 -6.73 -3.63 -5.27
C CYS A 63 -7.38 -4.58 -4.26
N GLN A 64 -8.00 -5.67 -4.72
CA GLN A 64 -8.60 -6.69 -3.86
C GLN A 64 -7.57 -7.35 -2.94
N CYS A 65 -6.42 -7.76 -3.48
CA CYS A 65 -5.31 -8.32 -2.70
C CYS A 65 -4.75 -7.33 -1.67
N ALA A 66 -4.76 -6.03 -1.99
CA ALA A 66 -4.35 -4.99 -1.06
C ALA A 66 -5.42 -4.70 0.01
N GLY A 67 -6.69 -5.04 -0.24
CA GLY A 67 -7.84 -4.64 0.59
C GLY A 67 -8.34 -3.22 0.30
N LEU A 68 -8.13 -2.73 -0.92
CA LEU A 68 -8.64 -1.46 -1.43
C LEU A 68 -9.92 -1.68 -2.25
N ALA A 69 -10.75 -0.64 -2.36
CA ALA A 69 -11.91 -0.65 -3.24
C ALA A 69 -11.48 -0.81 -4.71
N ASP A 70 -12.05 -1.81 -5.38
CA ASP A 70 -11.80 -2.25 -6.76
C ASP A 70 -12.76 -1.62 -7.79
N GLY A 71 -13.60 -0.68 -7.35
CA GLY A 71 -14.49 0.13 -8.18
C GLY A 71 -13.87 1.47 -8.59
N GLY A 72 -14.11 1.90 -9.83
CA GLY A 72 -13.74 3.22 -10.35
C GLY A 72 -13.12 3.22 -11.75
N ARG A 73 -12.65 4.40 -12.18
CA ARG A 73 -11.82 4.54 -13.39
C ARG A 73 -10.44 3.94 -13.13
N ARG A 74 -9.75 3.52 -14.20
CA ARG A 74 -8.39 2.96 -14.13
C ARG A 74 -7.45 3.88 -13.35
N GLU A 75 -7.48 5.18 -13.65
CA GLU A 75 -6.64 6.19 -13.01
C GLU A 75 -6.90 6.34 -11.52
N GLU A 76 -8.15 6.23 -11.07
CA GLU A 76 -8.49 6.33 -9.65
C GLU A 76 -7.92 5.15 -8.86
N MET A 77 -8.03 3.94 -9.42
CA MET A 77 -7.44 2.75 -8.80
C MET A 77 -5.91 2.82 -8.76
N LEU A 78 -5.29 3.30 -9.84
CA LEU A 78 -3.84 3.54 -9.88
C LEU A 78 -3.40 4.56 -8.84
N LYS A 79 -4.13 5.68 -8.69
CA LYS A 79 -3.87 6.68 -7.66
C LYS A 79 -3.98 6.07 -6.25
N ARG A 80 -5.02 5.29 -5.96
CA ARG A 80 -5.17 4.62 -4.66
C ARG A 80 -4.00 3.69 -4.35
N LEU A 81 -3.55 2.89 -5.31
CA LEU A 81 -2.40 2.00 -5.16
C LEU A 81 -1.10 2.77 -4.98
N ALA A 82 -0.90 3.86 -5.73
CA ALA A 82 0.26 4.72 -5.60
C ALA A 82 0.31 5.42 -4.23
N SER A 83 -0.82 5.94 -3.74
CA SER A 83 -0.92 6.53 -2.39
C SER A 83 -0.64 5.51 -1.30
N LEU A 84 -1.18 4.29 -1.41
CA LEU A 84 -0.86 3.20 -0.48
C LEU A 84 0.65 2.89 -0.50
N HIS A 85 1.25 2.80 -1.68
CA HIS A 85 2.69 2.57 -1.80
C HIS A 85 3.52 3.68 -1.16
N ALA A 86 3.17 4.94 -1.42
CA ALA A 86 3.83 6.10 -0.83
C ALA A 86 3.73 6.07 0.70
N SER A 87 2.56 5.77 1.24
CA SER A 87 2.34 5.67 2.69
C SER A 87 3.24 4.63 3.39
N LEU A 88 3.60 3.55 2.67
CA LEU A 88 4.45 2.49 3.18
C LEU A 88 5.95 2.78 3.04
N THR A 89 6.34 3.61 2.07
CA THR A 89 7.76 3.85 1.73
C THR A 89 8.26 5.21 2.19
N GLN A 90 7.47 6.26 2.00
CA GLN A 90 7.83 7.65 2.31
C GLN A 90 7.13 8.15 3.59
N GLY A 91 6.05 7.49 4.00
CA GLY A 91 5.16 7.97 5.06
C GLY A 91 3.94 8.69 4.47
N LEU A 92 3.07 9.15 5.35
CA LEU A 92 1.84 9.88 5.07
C LEU A 92 2.12 11.39 5.07
N GLU A 93 1.22 12.16 4.45
CA GLU A 93 1.39 13.61 4.22
C GLU A 93 1.57 14.43 5.50
N ASP A 94 1.01 13.96 6.62
CA ASP A 94 1.08 14.57 7.95
C ASP A 94 2.31 14.12 8.76
N GLY A 95 3.21 13.34 8.15
CA GLY A 95 4.34 12.71 8.84
C GLY A 95 3.99 11.39 9.53
N SER A 96 2.73 10.95 9.49
CA SER A 96 2.32 9.64 9.99
C SER A 96 2.91 8.51 9.16
N ARG A 97 2.95 7.30 9.71
CA ARG A 97 3.53 6.11 9.07
C ARG A 97 2.72 4.88 9.40
N ILE A 98 2.57 4.01 8.40
CA ILE A 98 1.96 2.70 8.59
C ILE A 98 3.07 1.69 8.88
N LYS A 99 2.99 1.01 10.04
CA LYS A 99 3.99 0.03 10.48
C LYS A 99 3.35 -1.32 10.75
N SER A 100 4.11 -2.39 10.51
CA SER A 100 3.73 -3.72 10.99
C SER A 100 3.83 -3.76 12.51
N TYR A 101 2.81 -4.30 13.17
CA TYR A 101 2.73 -4.43 14.62
C TYR A 101 2.11 -5.78 14.99
N ARG A 102 2.90 -6.66 15.61
CA ARG A 102 2.53 -8.04 15.95
C ARG A 102 1.92 -8.78 14.74
N LYS A 103 0.61 -9.04 14.76
CA LYS A 103 -0.14 -9.78 13.73
C LYS A 103 -0.94 -8.86 12.78
N GLY A 104 -0.67 -7.55 12.79
CA GLY A 104 -1.38 -6.60 11.94
C GLY A 104 -0.57 -5.35 11.66
N TRP A 105 -1.29 -4.26 11.41
CA TRP A 105 -0.75 -2.97 11.00
C TRP A 105 -1.30 -1.87 11.89
N VAL A 106 -0.48 -0.87 12.20
CA VAL A 106 -0.88 0.30 12.99
C VAL A 106 -0.47 1.56 12.27
N VAL A 107 -1.19 2.64 12.54
CA VAL A 107 -0.82 4.00 12.11
C VAL A 107 -0.13 4.68 13.28
N VAL A 108 1.03 5.25 13.03
CA VAL A 108 1.83 5.97 14.03
C VAL A 108 2.11 7.36 13.50
N ASP A 109 1.83 8.40 14.27
CA ASP A 109 2.10 9.79 13.87
C ASP A 109 3.60 10.13 13.93
N GLY A 110 3.93 11.38 13.59
CA GLY A 110 5.30 11.90 13.68
C GLY A 110 5.86 11.98 15.11
N GLN A 111 5.00 11.98 16.14
CA GLN A 111 5.37 12.04 17.55
C GLN A 111 5.52 10.65 18.20
N GLY A 112 5.17 9.57 17.48
CA GLY A 112 5.20 8.21 17.97
C GLY A 112 3.91 7.76 18.65
N CYS A 113 2.84 8.53 18.57
CA CYS A 113 1.50 8.15 19.03
C CYS A 113 0.83 7.23 18.01
N TYR A 114 0.04 6.29 18.50
CA TYR A 114 -0.66 5.29 17.70
C TYR A 114 -2.12 5.69 17.53
N LEU A 115 -2.66 5.53 16.32
CA LEU A 115 -4.10 5.72 16.11
C LEU A 115 -4.85 4.62 16.86
N ALA A 116 -5.72 5.01 17.78
CA ALA A 116 -6.56 4.08 18.55
C ALA A 116 -7.98 4.01 17.99
N GLU A 117 -8.54 5.15 17.58
CA GLU A 117 -9.89 5.20 17.02
C GLU A 117 -9.91 6.08 15.76
N PRO A 118 -10.05 5.47 14.57
CA PRO A 118 -10.16 6.19 13.30
C PRO A 118 -11.32 7.18 13.24
N GLU A 119 -12.49 6.80 13.75
CA GLU A 119 -13.73 7.59 13.58
C GLU A 119 -13.78 8.84 14.48
N SER A 120 -12.99 8.87 15.55
CA SER A 120 -12.90 10.00 16.49
C SER A 120 -11.56 10.74 16.40
N ALA A 121 -10.66 10.28 15.52
CA ALA A 121 -9.27 10.74 15.42
C ALA A 121 -8.50 10.66 16.76
N THR A 122 -8.75 9.62 17.57
CA THR A 122 -8.10 9.46 18.88
C THR A 122 -6.76 8.74 18.75
N TRP A 123 -5.72 9.32 19.37
CA TRP A 123 -4.35 8.83 19.38
C TRP A 123 -3.87 8.48 20.79
N VAL A 124 -2.99 7.47 20.91
CA VAL A 124 -2.44 7.00 22.18
C VAL A 124 -0.92 6.94 22.15
N VAL A 125 -0.27 7.44 23.19
CA VAL A 125 1.20 7.52 23.27
C VAL A 125 1.84 6.13 23.40
N SER A 126 1.14 5.18 24.03
CA SER A 126 1.69 3.86 24.35
C SER A 126 0.93 2.75 23.64
N SER A 127 1.68 1.92 22.89
CA SER A 127 1.16 0.67 22.33
C SER A 127 0.78 -0.39 23.38
N ARG A 128 1.01 -0.10 24.68
CA ARG A 128 0.63 -0.95 25.82
C ARG A 128 -0.50 -0.36 26.67
N SER A 129 -1.15 0.71 26.22
CA SER A 129 -2.33 1.25 26.92
C SER A 129 -3.39 0.16 27.04
N LYS A 130 -3.81 -0.14 28.28
CA LYS A 130 -4.84 -1.15 28.56
C LYS A 130 -6.26 -0.58 28.39
N GLU A 131 -6.40 0.72 28.61
CA GLU A 131 -7.69 1.41 28.54
C GLU A 131 -8.09 1.68 27.09
N LEU A 132 -7.12 2.08 26.26
CA LEU A 132 -7.34 2.36 24.85
C LEU A 132 -6.16 1.83 24.02
N PRO A 133 -6.19 0.56 23.61
CA PRO A 133 -5.12 -0.01 22.80
C PRO A 133 -5.11 0.60 21.39
N PRO A 134 -3.96 0.58 20.69
CA PRO A 134 -3.88 1.03 19.32
C PRO A 134 -4.77 0.19 18.40
N ALA A 135 -5.36 0.83 17.38
CA ALA A 135 -6.12 0.15 16.34
C ALA A 135 -5.17 -0.72 15.51
N VAL A 136 -5.40 -2.03 15.56
CA VAL A 136 -4.65 -3.01 14.76
C VAL A 136 -5.48 -3.41 13.54
N PHE A 137 -4.97 -3.08 12.36
CA PHE A 137 -5.59 -3.37 11.08
C PHE A 137 -5.08 -4.68 10.49
N PRO A 138 -5.93 -5.44 9.78
CA PRO A 138 -5.53 -6.71 9.18
C PRO A 138 -4.59 -6.52 7.98
N THR A 139 -4.71 -5.41 7.25
CA THR A 139 -3.93 -5.10 6.05
C THR A 139 -3.37 -3.68 6.11
N PRO A 140 -2.28 -3.39 5.38
CA PRO A 140 -1.76 -2.03 5.31
C PRO A 140 -2.77 -1.07 4.65
N ALA A 141 -3.60 -1.54 3.71
CA ALA A 141 -4.67 -0.73 3.15
C ALA A 141 -5.76 -0.39 4.18
N ALA A 142 -6.14 -1.35 5.03
CA ALA A 142 -7.10 -1.07 6.10
C ALA A 142 -6.54 -0.03 7.09
N ALA A 143 -5.24 -0.06 7.38
CA ALA A 143 -4.57 0.98 8.16
C ALA A 143 -4.59 2.35 7.46
N TYR A 144 -4.31 2.38 6.15
CA TYR A 144 -4.39 3.60 5.34
C TYR A 144 -5.80 4.20 5.32
N LEU A 145 -6.83 3.36 5.12
CA LEU A 145 -8.23 3.79 5.19
C LEU A 145 -8.63 4.23 6.60
N GLY A 146 -8.09 3.60 7.64
CA GLY A 146 -8.24 4.05 9.03
C GLY A 146 -7.67 5.45 9.24
N TRP A 147 -6.46 5.70 8.73
CA TRP A 147 -5.87 7.04 8.77
C TRP A 147 -6.71 8.06 8.00
N LEU A 148 -7.16 7.76 6.78
CA LEU A 148 -8.03 8.68 6.02
C LEU A 148 -9.29 9.08 6.80
N ARG A 149 -9.96 8.13 7.45
CA ARG A 149 -11.13 8.41 8.29
C ARG A 149 -10.79 9.30 9.48
N SER A 150 -9.63 9.11 10.10
CA SER A 150 -9.17 10.01 11.17
C SER A 150 -8.94 11.44 10.68
N GLN A 151 -8.43 11.63 9.46
CA GLN A 151 -8.27 12.95 8.87
C GLN A 151 -9.61 13.62 8.59
N GLU A 152 -10.61 12.85 8.13
CA GLU A 152 -11.97 13.36 7.93
C GLU A 152 -12.65 13.72 9.26
N ALA A 153 -12.50 12.88 10.28
CA ALA A 153 -13.03 13.13 11.62
C ALA A 153 -12.42 14.37 12.27
N ALA A 154 -11.09 14.54 12.18
CA ALA A 154 -10.39 15.71 12.70
C ALA A 154 -10.85 17.01 12.01
N LYS A 155 -11.04 16.99 10.68
CA LYS A 155 -11.60 18.12 9.93
C LYS A 155 -13.02 18.45 10.37
N GLY A 156 -13.86 17.44 10.60
CA GLY A 156 -15.23 17.60 11.08
C GLY A 156 -15.32 18.19 12.50
N GLN A 157 -14.34 17.93 13.36
CA GLN A 157 -14.25 18.52 14.69
C GLN A 157 -13.82 19.99 14.66
N MET A 158 -12.89 20.37 13.76
CA MET A 158 -12.44 21.76 13.63
C MET A 158 -13.48 22.71 13.03
N ALA A 159 -14.48 22.17 12.32
CA ALA A 159 -15.54 22.95 11.68
C ALA A 159 -16.75 23.23 12.59
N ARG A 160 -16.74 22.74 13.84
CA ARG A 160 -17.78 22.95 14.86
C ARG A 160 -17.32 23.95 15.91
#